data_AF-A0A7U9RJ11-F1
#
_entry.id   AF-A0A7U9RJ11-F1
#
_cell.length_a   1.000
_cell.length_b   1.000
_cell.length_c   1.000
_cell.angle_alpha   90.00
_cell.angle_beta   90.00
_cell.angle_gamma   90.00
#
_symmetry.space_group_name_H-M   'P 1'
#
loop_
_entity.id
_entity.type
_entity.pdbx_description
1 polymer ?
#
loop_
_entity_poly.entity_id
_entity_poly.type
_entity_poly.pdbx_seq_one_letter_code
_entity_poly.pdbx_strand_id
1 'polypeptide(L)'
;MKRIKINGTELDMEELRSRQELMAYFNENGPTHSALMDFCEEYRERYGNELCWSYPISDGKHLGTFLVLVKEGILSLPYDDADKVGYELFCVDDAVMFGDYADMDIFIDDWNMFHTDLLQAMKAMRDYLYNKEVSDDGKN
;
A
#
# COMPACT_ATOMS: atom_id res chain seq x y z
N MET A 1 2.64 17.10 -20.23
CA MET A 1 3.42 15.96 -19.71
C MET A 1 3.33 16.00 -18.20
N LYS A 2 2.54 15.11 -17.61
CA LYS A 2 2.37 15.01 -16.16
C LYS A 2 3.46 14.08 -15.65
N ARG A 3 4.39 14.56 -14.83
CA ARG A 3 5.50 13.75 -14.31
C ARG A 3 5.42 13.65 -12.79
N ILE A 4 5.88 12.52 -12.27
CA ILE A 4 6.08 12.29 -10.83
C ILE A 4 7.45 11.66 -10.60
N LYS A 5 8.05 11.91 -9.45
CA LYS A 5 9.32 11.32 -9.07
C LYS A 5 9.12 10.37 -7.89
N ILE A 6 9.41 9.09 -8.10
CA ILE A 6 9.28 8.02 -7.11
C ILE A 6 10.64 7.34 -6.94
N ASN A 7 11.16 7.30 -5.70
CA ASN A 7 12.44 6.65 -5.37
C ASN A 7 13.63 7.04 -6.27
N GLY A 8 13.65 8.28 -6.77
CA GLY A 8 14.70 8.77 -7.66
C GLY A 8 14.41 8.63 -9.16
N THR A 9 13.43 7.81 -9.54
CA THR A 9 12.97 7.60 -10.91
C THR A 9 11.91 8.64 -11.28
N GLU A 10 12.09 9.32 -12.42
CA GLU A 10 11.06 10.19 -13.00
C GLU A 10 10.15 9.37 -13.92
N LEU A 11 8.85 9.44 -13.69
CA LEU A 11 7.82 8.72 -14.42
C LEU A 11 6.98 9.71 -15.22
N ASP A 12 6.68 9.39 -16.48
CA ASP A 12 5.65 10.10 -17.24
C ASP A 12 4.31 9.39 -17.00
N MET A 13 3.37 10.09 -16.36
CA MET A 13 2.06 9.54 -16.03
C MET A 13 1.28 9.14 -17.29
N GLU A 14 1.56 9.76 -18.44
CA GLU A 14 0.87 9.43 -19.70
C GLU A 14 1.25 8.04 -20.26
N GLU A 15 2.38 7.48 -19.81
CA GLU A 15 2.86 6.14 -20.18
C GLU A 15 2.31 5.04 -19.26
N LEU A 16 1.68 5.41 -18.15
CA LEU A 16 1.02 4.45 -17.27
C LEU A 16 -0.28 3.97 -17.90
N ARG A 17 -0.73 2.79 -17.48
CA ARG A 17 -2.02 2.22 -17.86
C ARG A 17 -3.10 2.92 -17.03
N SER A 18 -4.26 3.07 -17.65
CA SER A 18 -5.42 3.76 -17.07
C SER A 18 -6.08 2.95 -15.97
N ARG A 19 -6.85 3.65 -15.13
CA ARG A 19 -7.82 3.00 -14.23
C ARG A 19 -8.73 2.05 -15.00
N GLN A 20 -9.20 2.45 -16.18
CA GLN A 20 -10.13 1.64 -16.97
C GLN A 20 -9.50 0.31 -17.40
N GLU A 21 -8.24 0.33 -17.84
CA GLU A 21 -7.49 -0.88 -18.19
C GLU A 21 -7.30 -1.80 -16.97
N LEU A 22 -7.01 -1.25 -15.79
CA LEU A 22 -6.92 -2.02 -14.55
C LEU A 22 -8.26 -2.69 -14.20
N MET A 23 -9.37 -1.95 -14.28
CA MET A 23 -10.69 -2.52 -13.98
C MET A 23 -11.12 -3.58 -14.99
N ALA A 24 -10.81 -3.37 -16.28
CA ALA A 24 -11.04 -4.39 -17.30
C ALA A 24 -10.22 -5.66 -17.01
N TYR A 25 -8.95 -5.50 -16.62
CA TYR A 25 -8.09 -6.60 -16.25
C TYR A 25 -8.62 -7.39 -15.03
N PHE A 26 -9.14 -6.70 -14.00
CA PHE A 26 -9.78 -7.35 -12.86
C PHE A 26 -11.08 -8.08 -13.22
N ASN A 27 -11.87 -7.56 -14.16
CA ASN A 27 -13.07 -8.27 -14.62
C ASN A 27 -12.75 -9.61 -15.29
N GLU A 28 -11.58 -9.71 -15.94
CA GLU A 28 -11.14 -10.93 -16.62
C GLU A 28 -10.41 -11.90 -15.68
N ASN A 29 -9.58 -11.39 -14.75
CA ASN A 29 -8.65 -12.20 -13.95
C ASN A 29 -9.02 -12.29 -12.46
N GLY A 30 -10.05 -11.56 -12.03
CA GLY A 30 -10.45 -11.42 -10.64
C GLY A 30 -9.73 -10.27 -9.92
N PRO A 31 -10.41 -9.55 -9.00
CA PRO A 31 -9.84 -8.41 -8.29
C PRO A 31 -8.98 -8.85 -7.10
N THR A 32 -7.83 -9.43 -7.37
CA THR A 32 -6.92 -9.96 -6.33
C THR A 32 -5.56 -9.26 -6.36
N HIS A 33 -4.82 -9.29 -5.26
CA HIS A 33 -3.45 -8.79 -5.22
C HIS A 33 -2.55 -9.52 -6.22
N SER A 34 -2.70 -10.85 -6.36
CA SER A 34 -1.97 -11.59 -7.40
C SER A 34 -2.24 -11.06 -8.82
N ALA A 35 -3.49 -10.72 -9.13
CA ALA A 35 -3.86 -10.10 -10.42
C ALA A 35 -3.31 -8.68 -10.56
N LEU A 36 -3.26 -7.89 -9.49
CA LEU A 36 -2.61 -6.57 -9.49
C LEU A 36 -1.11 -6.67 -9.74
N MET A 37 -0.42 -7.67 -9.16
CA MET A 37 1.00 -7.89 -9.41
C MET A 37 1.29 -8.28 -10.86
N ASP A 38 0.46 -9.14 -11.46
CA ASP A 38 0.56 -9.47 -12.88
C ASP A 38 0.34 -8.24 -13.76
N PHE A 39 -0.67 -7.42 -13.42
CA PHE A 39 -0.87 -6.14 -14.08
C PHE A 39 0.38 -5.25 -13.96
N CYS A 40 0.97 -5.10 -12.78
CA CYS A 40 2.11 -4.21 -12.55
C CYS A 40 3.48 -4.76 -13.01
N GLU A 41 3.56 -5.98 -13.54
CA GLU A 41 4.84 -6.64 -13.89
C GLU A 41 5.70 -5.78 -14.84
N GLU A 42 5.08 -5.18 -15.85
CA GLU A 42 5.75 -4.29 -16.81
C GLU A 42 6.45 -3.09 -16.12
N TYR A 43 5.84 -2.53 -15.08
CA TYR A 43 6.42 -1.40 -14.34
C TYR A 43 7.62 -1.83 -13.53
N ARG A 44 7.58 -3.03 -12.96
CA ARG A 44 8.71 -3.61 -12.25
C ARG A 44 9.90 -3.81 -13.18
N GLU A 45 9.68 -4.30 -14.39
CA GLU A 45 10.74 -4.47 -15.40
C GLU A 45 11.31 -3.11 -15.87
N ARG A 46 10.43 -2.14 -16.12
CA ARG A 46 10.80 -0.85 -16.72
C ARG A 46 11.41 0.12 -15.71
N TYR A 47 10.87 0.17 -14.50
CA TYR A 47 11.19 1.18 -13.47
C TYR A 47 11.80 0.60 -12.20
N GLY A 48 11.83 -0.73 -12.04
CA GLY A 48 12.27 -1.39 -10.81
C GLY A 48 11.28 -1.23 -9.66
N ASN A 49 10.01 -0.91 -9.96
CA ASN A 49 8.97 -0.68 -8.97
C ASN A 49 7.59 -1.03 -9.55
N GLU A 50 6.73 -1.70 -8.77
CA GLU A 50 5.37 -2.06 -9.19
C GLU A 50 4.41 -0.87 -9.29
N LEU A 51 4.79 0.31 -8.78
CA LEU A 51 3.99 1.54 -8.73
C LEU A 51 2.65 1.39 -7.97
N CYS A 52 2.61 0.45 -7.03
CA CYS A 52 1.53 0.26 -6.08
C CYS A 52 2.08 0.00 -4.67
N TRP A 53 1.40 0.51 -3.65
CA TRP A 53 1.81 0.38 -2.26
C TRP A 53 0.63 -0.02 -1.37
N SER A 54 0.84 -1.05 -0.54
CA SER A 54 -0.11 -1.42 0.50
C SER A 54 -0.12 -0.37 1.61
N TYR A 55 -1.30 0.10 1.96
CA TYR A 55 -1.59 0.98 3.08
C TYR A 55 -2.49 0.22 4.08
N PRO A 56 -1.93 -0.29 5.19
CA PRO A 56 -2.61 -1.26 6.05
C PRO A 56 -3.51 -0.65 7.12
N ILE A 57 -3.68 0.68 7.12
CA ILE A 57 -4.52 1.36 8.11
C ILE A 57 -5.96 1.33 7.61
N SER A 58 -6.83 0.73 8.40
CA SER A 58 -8.26 0.63 8.14
C SER A 58 -8.95 1.98 8.29
N ASP A 59 -9.88 2.29 7.38
CA ASP A 59 -10.81 3.42 7.49
C ASP A 59 -12.06 3.09 8.36
N GLY A 60 -12.06 1.92 9.01
CA GLY A 60 -13.19 1.39 9.78
C GLY A 60 -14.22 0.63 8.94
N LYS A 61 -14.10 0.63 7.61
CA LYS A 61 -14.93 -0.13 6.69
C LYS A 61 -14.13 -1.27 6.03
N HIS A 62 -12.96 -0.94 5.50
CA HIS A 62 -12.05 -1.82 4.79
C HIS A 62 -10.85 -2.23 5.65
N LEU A 63 -10.21 -3.36 5.35
CA LEU A 63 -9.02 -3.82 6.11
C LEU A 63 -7.76 -3.00 5.80
N GLY A 64 -7.75 -2.32 4.66
CA GLY A 64 -6.70 -1.45 4.18
C GLY A 64 -6.99 -1.05 2.74
N THR A 65 -6.03 -0.39 2.10
CA THR A 65 -6.12 -0.04 0.68
C THR A 65 -4.77 -0.11 0.01
N PHE A 66 -4.75 -0.31 -1.30
CA PHE A 66 -3.57 -0.11 -2.11
C PHE A 66 -3.63 1.26 -2.77
N LEU A 67 -2.54 2.02 -2.65
CA LEU A 67 -2.33 3.24 -3.43
C LEU A 67 -1.67 2.83 -4.73
N VAL A 68 -2.37 2.98 -5.85
CA VAL A 68 -1.91 2.56 -7.18
C VAL A 68 -1.77 3.78 -8.08
N LEU A 69 -0.60 3.95 -8.71
CA LEU A 69 -0.45 4.97 -9.76
C LEU A 69 -1.05 4.44 -11.06
N VAL A 70 -1.96 5.22 -11.61
CA VAL A 70 -2.57 5.00 -12.93
C VAL A 70 -2.42 6.26 -13.75
N LYS A 71 -2.67 6.17 -15.05
CA LYS A 71 -2.54 7.31 -15.98
C LYS A 71 -3.20 8.59 -15.50
N GLU A 72 -4.39 8.47 -14.91
CA GLU A 72 -5.20 9.60 -14.47
C GLU A 72 -4.69 10.26 -13.19
N GLY A 73 -3.94 9.53 -12.35
CA GLY A 73 -3.53 9.99 -11.02
C GLY A 73 -3.30 8.83 -10.04
N ILE A 74 -3.79 9.00 -8.81
CA ILE A 74 -3.65 8.01 -7.74
C ILE A 74 -5.00 7.37 -7.48
N LEU A 75 -5.05 6.04 -7.55
CA LEU A 75 -6.21 5.23 -7.22
C LEU A 75 -6.03 4.64 -5.82
N SER A 76 -7.03 4.82 -4.96
CA SER A 76 -7.20 4.02 -3.74
C SER A 76 -8.01 2.78 -4.09
N LEU A 77 -7.44 1.61 -3.82
CA LEU A 77 -8.01 0.30 -4.11
C LEU A 77 -8.17 -0.50 -2.79
N PRO A 78 -9.34 -0.38 -2.12
CA PRO A 78 -9.57 -1.04 -0.83
C PRO A 78 -9.73 -2.55 -0.95
N TYR A 79 -9.52 -3.27 0.16
CA TYR A 79 -9.76 -4.72 0.27
C TYR A 79 -10.41 -5.08 1.62
N ASP A 80 -11.26 -6.12 1.60
CA ASP A 80 -12.02 -6.56 2.78
C ASP A 80 -11.63 -7.95 3.28
N ASP A 81 -10.86 -8.70 2.50
CA ASP A 81 -10.46 -10.06 2.84
C ASP A 81 -9.10 -10.39 2.21
N ALA A 82 -8.47 -11.45 2.70
CA ALA A 82 -7.26 -12.01 2.10
C ALA A 82 -7.22 -13.53 2.21
N ASP A 83 -6.88 -14.21 1.13
CA ASP A 83 -6.72 -15.66 1.09
C ASP A 83 -5.26 -16.10 0.84
N LYS A 84 -5.01 -17.42 0.83
CA LYS A 84 -3.65 -17.97 0.66
C LYS A 84 -3.16 -18.03 -0.80
N VAL A 85 -4.02 -17.72 -1.77
CA VAL A 85 -3.79 -17.92 -3.20
C VAL A 85 -3.70 -16.57 -3.92
N GLY A 86 -4.75 -15.76 -3.81
CA GLY A 86 -4.86 -14.42 -4.38
C GLY A 86 -4.36 -13.31 -3.46
N TYR A 87 -4.10 -13.62 -2.18
CA TYR A 87 -3.86 -12.64 -1.11
C TYR A 87 -5.05 -11.69 -0.98
N GLU A 88 -4.84 -10.37 -0.93
CA GLU A 88 -5.92 -9.40 -0.74
C GLU A 88 -6.98 -9.47 -1.85
N LEU A 89 -8.25 -9.47 -1.46
CA LEU A 89 -9.42 -9.44 -2.33
C LEU A 89 -9.97 -8.01 -2.38
N PHE A 90 -9.81 -7.34 -3.51
CA PHE A 90 -10.13 -5.93 -3.68
C PHE A 90 -11.63 -5.66 -3.86
N CYS A 91 -12.10 -4.60 -3.20
CA CYS A 91 -13.44 -4.06 -3.32
C CYS A 91 -13.49 -3.01 -4.44
N VAL A 92 -13.54 -3.49 -5.68
CA VAL A 92 -13.45 -2.64 -6.89
C VAL A 92 -14.54 -1.55 -6.95
N ASP A 93 -15.74 -1.85 -6.45
CA ASP A 93 -16.85 -0.90 -6.41
C ASP A 93 -16.56 0.33 -5.52
N ASP A 94 -15.68 0.16 -4.53
CA ASP A 94 -15.25 1.20 -3.61
C ASP A 94 -13.91 1.84 -4.01
N ALA A 95 -13.36 1.49 -5.18
CA ALA A 95 -12.12 2.06 -5.68
C ALA A 95 -12.32 3.51 -6.17
N VAL A 96 -11.55 4.43 -5.60
CA VAL A 96 -11.73 5.88 -5.79
C VAL A 96 -10.42 6.53 -6.23
N MET A 97 -10.50 7.44 -7.20
CA MET A 97 -9.38 8.32 -7.57
C MET A 97 -9.29 9.47 -6.57
N PHE A 98 -8.07 9.79 -6.12
CA PHE A 98 -7.85 11.01 -5.34
C PHE A 98 -8.12 12.24 -6.19
N GLY A 99 -8.92 13.16 -5.63
CA GLY A 99 -9.34 14.40 -6.26
C GLY A 99 -8.29 15.50 -6.13
N ASP A 100 -7.60 15.58 -5.01
CA ASP A 100 -6.56 16.58 -4.76
C ASP A 100 -5.48 16.11 -3.76
N TYR A 101 -4.62 17.04 -3.35
CA TYR A 101 -3.52 16.73 -2.43
C TYR A 101 -4.00 16.50 -0.99
N ALA A 102 -5.15 17.04 -0.60
CA ALA A 102 -5.67 16.90 0.76
C ALA A 102 -6.09 15.45 1.04
N ASP A 103 -6.54 14.73 0.00
CA ASP A 103 -6.75 13.29 0.09
C ASP A 103 -5.46 12.58 0.54
N MET A 104 -4.31 12.92 -0.05
CA MET A 104 -3.03 12.30 0.33
C MET A 104 -2.53 12.76 1.71
N ASP A 105 -2.79 14.01 2.10
CA ASP A 105 -2.42 14.53 3.43
C ASP A 105 -3.07 13.70 4.55
N ILE A 106 -4.33 13.26 4.37
CA ILE A 106 -5.03 12.38 5.34
C ILE A 106 -4.24 11.09 5.56
N PHE A 107 -3.85 10.40 4.48
CA PHE A 107 -3.12 9.14 4.55
C PHE A 107 -1.75 9.30 5.22
N ILE A 108 -1.07 10.42 4.95
CA ILE A 108 0.23 10.77 5.56
C ILE A 108 0.07 11.01 7.06
N ASP A 109 -0.93 11.78 7.47
CA ASP A 109 -1.18 12.10 8.88
C ASP A 109 -1.54 10.83 9.67
N ASP A 110 -2.43 10.01 9.13
CA ASP A 110 -2.82 8.73 9.71
C ASP A 110 -1.62 7.77 9.83
N TRP A 111 -0.77 7.71 8.78
CA TRP A 111 0.46 6.91 8.83
C TRP A 111 1.43 7.41 9.91
N ASN A 112 1.63 8.72 10.01
CA ASN A 112 2.54 9.30 11.00
C ASN A 112 2.06 9.02 12.42
N MET A 113 0.75 9.10 12.67
CA MET A 113 0.15 8.76 13.96
C MET A 113 0.33 7.28 14.28
N PHE A 114 -0.06 6.39 13.36
CA PHE A 114 0.05 4.95 13.51
C PHE A 114 1.50 4.49 13.71
N HIS A 115 2.42 4.97 12.86
CA HIS A 115 3.84 4.66 12.93
C HIS A 115 4.45 5.09 14.28
N THR A 116 4.13 6.30 14.73
CA THR A 116 4.68 6.85 15.97
C THR A 116 4.26 6.01 17.17
N ASP A 117 2.97 5.70 17.29
CA ASP A 117 2.43 4.91 18.39
C ASP A 117 3.01 3.49 18.41
N LEU A 118 2.96 2.79 17.27
CA LEU A 118 3.49 1.43 17.16
C LEU A 118 4.99 1.37 17.45
N LEU A 119 5.77 2.33 16.93
CA LEU A 119 7.21 2.39 17.17
C LEU A 119 7.54 2.59 18.66
N GLN A 120 6.78 3.44 19.37
CA GLN A 120 6.95 3.64 20.80
C GLN A 120 6.64 2.36 21.59
N ALA A 121 5.52 1.71 21.27
CA ALA A 121 5.13 0.44 21.89
C ALA A 121 6.20 -0.64 21.67
N MET A 122 6.69 -0.79 20.43
CA MET A 122 7.75 -1.76 20.10
C MET A 122 9.06 -1.49 20.85
N LYS A 123 9.47 -0.22 20.99
CA LYS A 123 10.65 0.14 21.80
C LYS A 123 10.47 -0.23 23.26
N ALA A 124 9.30 0.05 23.85
CA ALA A 124 9.01 -0.31 25.23
C ALA A 124 9.01 -1.85 25.43
N MET A 125 8.44 -2.61 24.49
CA MET A 125 8.46 -4.07 24.51
C MET A 125 9.88 -4.62 24.41
N ARG A 126 10.70 -4.08 23.51
CA ARG A 126 12.13 -4.43 23.39
C ARG A 126 12.87 -4.19 24.70
N ASP A 127 12.69 -3.02 25.30
CA ASP A 127 13.39 -2.66 26.54
C ASP A 127 12.95 -3.56 27.71
N TYR A 128 11.67 -3.94 27.75
CA TYR A 128 11.17 -4.94 28.70
C TYR A 128 11.84 -6.30 28.54
N LEU A 129 11.98 -6.80 27.30
CA LEU A 129 12.64 -8.08 27.02
C LEU A 129 14.13 -8.04 27.39
N TYR A 130 14.83 -6.97 26.99
CA TYR A 130 16.25 -6.79 27.32
C TYR A 130 16.49 -6.81 28.84
N ASN A 131 15.66 -6.08 29.61
CA ASN A 131 15.79 -6.03 31.06
C ASN A 131 15.55 -7.40 31.72
N LYS A 132 14.69 -8.25 31.14
CA LYS A 132 14.48 -9.62 31.61
C LYS A 132 15.72 -10.48 31.38
N GLU A 133 16.28 -10.44 30.17
CA GLU A 133 17.48 -11.22 29.80
C GLU A 133 18.67 -10.85 30.70
N VAL A 134 18.93 -9.55 30.88
CA VAL A 134 20.06 -9.08 31.72
C VAL A 134 19.84 -9.36 33.21
N SER A 135 18.60 -9.33 33.70
CA SER A 135 18.31 -9.59 35.12
C SER A 135 18.38 -11.08 35.48
N ASP A 136 18.17 -11.98 34.52
CA ASP A 136 18.29 -13.42 34.73
C ASP A 136 19.75 -13.90 34.65
N ASP A 137 20.61 -13.24 33.86
CA ASP A 137 22.07 -13.52 33.84
C ASP A 137 22.80 -13.12 35.13
N GLY A 138 22.19 -12.29 35.98
CA GLY A 138 22.73 -11.89 37.29
C GLY A 138 22.39 -12.84 38.45
N LYS A 139 21.70 -13.97 38.19
CA LYS A 139 21.21 -14.90 39.23
C LYS A 139 21.89 -16.29 39.22
N ASN A 140 22.94 -16.50 38.43
CA ASN A 140 23.76 -17.72 38.47
C ASN A 140 25.04 -17.56 39.30
#